data_AF-B9XBQ1-F1
#
_entry.id   AF-B9XBQ1-F1
#
_cell.length_a   1.000
_cell.length_b   1.000
_cell.length_c   1.000
_cell.angle_alpha   90.00
_cell.angle_beta   90.00
_cell.angle_gamma   90.00
#
_symmetry.space_group_name_H-M   'P 1'
#
loop_
_entity.id
_entity.type
_entity.pdbx_description
1 polymer ?
#
loop_
_entity_poly.entity_id
_entity_poly.type
_entity_poly.pdbx_seq_one_letter_code
_entity_poly.pdbx_strand_id
1 'polypeptide(L)'
;MTESDYIKKISYQWPRMRAKSADDLLPLVEEAIRAYPTSAKLHCMRGDLIQLSDGPGYGLEDAAASYEQALKVDANFAEAHESIGYYCDVISHDLQLAEAAFRRAIELGAGVDSYVGLARVLAELGHDTQAILKFLDGCPFRDSAKILEIRSEIEKETWKPKAGPTKK
;
A
#
# COMPACT_ATOMS: atom_id res chain seq x y z
N MET A 1 -13.93 23.41 4.14
CA MET A 1 -12.85 22.81 3.33
C MET A 1 -13.48 21.65 2.57
N THR A 2 -13.25 21.52 1.26
CA THR A 2 -13.84 20.42 0.47
C THR A 2 -13.11 19.11 0.73
N GLU A 3 -13.69 17.97 0.35
CA GLU A 3 -13.02 16.66 0.41
C GLU A 3 -11.66 16.70 -0.31
N SER A 4 -11.65 17.26 -1.53
CA SER A 4 -10.43 17.42 -2.32
C SER A 4 -9.39 18.32 -1.65
N ASP A 5 -9.81 19.32 -0.89
CA ASP A 5 -8.89 20.17 -0.12
C ASP A 5 -8.26 19.41 1.06
N TYR A 6 -9.04 18.58 1.78
CA TYR A 6 -8.49 17.68 2.82
C TYR A 6 -7.47 16.73 2.21
N ILE A 7 -7.84 16.02 1.14
CA ILE A 7 -6.96 15.06 0.46
C ILE A 7 -5.67 15.75 0.03
N LYS A 8 -5.76 16.88 -0.69
CA LYS A 8 -4.58 17.65 -1.12
C LYS A 8 -3.70 18.06 0.05
N LYS A 9 -4.30 18.54 1.15
CA LYS A 9 -3.56 18.98 2.34
C LYS A 9 -2.84 17.83 3.01
N ILE A 10 -3.50 16.69 3.22
CA ILE A 10 -2.90 15.51 3.83
C ILE A 10 -1.80 14.94 2.92
N SER A 11 -2.06 14.80 1.61
CA SER A 11 -1.06 14.34 0.64
C SER A 11 0.16 15.25 0.55
N TYR A 12 -0.03 16.57 0.64
CA TYR A 12 1.07 17.54 0.65
C TYR A 12 1.96 17.41 1.90
N GLN A 13 1.36 17.08 3.04
CA GLN A 13 2.05 16.93 4.31
C GLN A 13 2.53 15.49 4.58
N TRP A 14 2.37 14.58 3.62
CA TRP A 14 2.58 13.15 3.83
C TRP A 14 3.98 12.84 4.37
N PRO A 15 4.13 11.88 5.32
CA PRO A 15 5.39 11.63 6.03
C PRO A 15 6.58 11.20 5.16
N ARG A 16 6.37 10.93 3.86
CA ARG A 16 7.45 10.65 2.90
C ARG A 16 8.05 11.91 2.25
N MET A 17 7.42 13.08 2.37
CA MET A 17 7.82 14.27 1.62
C MET A 17 8.15 15.54 2.43
N ARG A 18 7.78 15.68 3.72
CA ARG A 18 8.35 16.69 4.67
C ARG A 18 7.73 16.66 6.07
N ALA A 19 8.59 16.84 7.07
CA ALA A 19 8.43 17.52 8.38
C ALA A 19 7.42 17.04 9.45
N LYS A 20 6.31 16.35 9.14
CA LYS A 20 5.33 15.91 10.15
C LYS A 20 5.30 14.39 10.30
N SER A 21 5.16 13.90 11.54
CA SER A 21 4.95 12.46 11.77
C SER A 21 3.53 12.08 11.33
N ALA A 22 3.29 10.79 11.10
CA ALA A 22 1.95 10.33 10.76
C ALA A 22 0.93 10.70 11.87
N ASP A 23 1.38 10.73 13.13
CA ASP A 23 0.59 11.13 14.30
C ASP A 23 0.02 12.55 14.18
N ASP A 24 0.76 13.48 13.58
CA ASP A 24 0.29 14.85 13.38
C ASP A 24 -0.83 14.95 12.33
N LEU A 25 -0.93 13.96 11.44
CA LEU A 25 -1.90 13.94 10.34
C LEU A 25 -3.14 13.11 10.67
N LEU A 26 -3.04 12.18 11.62
CA LEU A 26 -4.17 11.36 12.05
C LEU A 26 -5.38 12.21 12.49
N PRO A 27 -5.24 13.27 13.31
CA PRO A 27 -6.38 14.14 13.64
C PRO A 27 -7.01 14.80 12.42
N LEU A 28 -6.21 15.16 11.42
CA LEU A 28 -6.68 15.83 10.20
C LEU A 28 -7.46 14.86 9.28
N VAL A 29 -6.99 13.62 9.12
CA VAL A 29 -7.74 12.61 8.35
C VAL A 29 -9.01 12.19 9.09
N GLU A 30 -8.99 12.11 10.42
CA GLU A 30 -10.19 11.83 11.22
C GLU A 30 -11.24 12.95 11.11
N GLU A 31 -10.80 14.22 11.08
CA GLU A 31 -11.68 15.35 10.78
C GLU A 31 -12.28 15.25 9.38
N ALA A 32 -11.45 14.90 8.39
CA ALA A 32 -11.89 14.71 7.01
C ALA A 32 -12.94 13.60 6.89
N ILE A 33 -12.73 12.47 7.56
CA ILE A 33 -13.68 11.33 7.57
C ILE A 33 -14.99 11.72 8.25
N ARG A 34 -14.97 12.49 9.35
CA ARG A 34 -16.20 13.00 9.96
C ARG A 34 -17.01 13.89 9.01
N ALA A 35 -16.33 14.69 8.19
CA ALA A 35 -16.99 15.53 7.19
C ALA A 35 -17.43 14.74 5.94
N TYR A 36 -16.69 13.70 5.57
CA TYR A 36 -16.87 12.90 4.36
C TYR A 36 -16.76 11.39 4.65
N PRO A 37 -17.74 10.80 5.38
CA PRO A 37 -17.63 9.43 5.88
C PRO A 37 -17.68 8.37 4.77
N THR A 38 -18.20 8.71 3.59
CA THR A 38 -18.29 7.84 2.42
C THR A 38 -17.14 8.08 1.43
N SER A 39 -15.98 8.53 1.90
CA SER A 39 -14.78 8.68 1.06
C SER A 39 -13.87 7.48 1.23
N ALA A 40 -13.83 6.59 0.23
CA ALA A 40 -12.93 5.44 0.26
C ALA A 40 -11.46 5.88 0.37
N LYS A 41 -11.09 6.97 -0.34
CA LYS A 41 -9.75 7.55 -0.31
C LYS A 41 -9.33 8.00 1.09
N LEU A 42 -10.20 8.69 1.84
CA LEU A 42 -9.86 9.15 3.19
C LEU A 42 -9.68 7.99 4.17
N HIS A 43 -10.51 6.94 4.05
CA HIS A 43 -10.33 5.71 4.83
C HIS A 43 -9.00 5.00 4.49
N CYS A 44 -8.62 4.91 3.21
CA CYS A 44 -7.30 4.40 2.83
C CYS A 44 -6.15 5.24 3.42
N MET A 45 -6.23 6.56 3.27
CA MET A 45 -5.21 7.48 3.79
C MET A 45 -5.06 7.35 5.30
N ARG A 46 -6.16 7.11 6.04
CA ARG A 46 -6.11 6.82 7.47
C ARG A 46 -5.35 5.53 7.75
N GLY A 47 -5.65 4.44 7.04
CA GLY A 47 -4.94 3.18 7.20
C GLY A 47 -3.44 3.33 6.96
N ASP A 48 -3.05 4.01 5.88
CA ASP A 48 -1.64 4.20 5.56
C ASP A 48 -0.93 5.09 6.60
N LEU A 49 -1.59 6.11 7.13
CA LEU A 49 -1.05 6.93 8.21
C LEU A 49 -0.87 6.11 9.50
N ILE A 50 -1.80 5.20 9.82
CA ILE A 50 -1.67 4.31 10.97
C ILE A 50 -0.46 3.38 10.80
N GLN A 51 -0.23 2.81 9.60
CA GLN A 51 0.97 2.00 9.34
C GLN A 51 2.29 2.77 9.51
N LEU A 52 2.26 4.09 9.31
CA LEU A 52 3.42 4.97 9.45
C LEU A 52 3.52 5.64 10.83
N SER A 53 2.58 5.37 11.73
CA SER A 53 2.53 5.93 13.08
C SER A 53 3.34 5.05 14.03
N ASP A 54 4.17 5.69 14.86
CA ASP A 54 4.88 5.05 15.98
C ASP A 54 4.23 5.42 17.33
N GLY A 55 3.08 6.10 17.30
CA GLY A 55 2.44 6.70 18.46
C GLY A 55 1.49 5.75 19.21
N PRO A 56 1.28 5.97 20.52
CA PRO A 56 0.26 5.24 21.27
C PRO A 56 -1.13 5.78 20.91
N GLY A 57 -1.93 5.01 20.17
CA GLY A 57 -3.31 5.42 19.87
C GLY A 57 -4.02 4.56 18.84
N TYR A 58 -3.27 4.01 17.88
CA TYR A 58 -3.80 3.11 16.86
C TYR A 58 -2.94 1.86 16.77
N GLY A 59 -3.59 0.71 16.70
CA GLY A 59 -2.95 -0.57 16.42
C GLY A 59 -2.86 -0.84 14.92
N LEU A 60 -2.07 -1.83 14.53
CA LEU A 60 -1.99 -2.28 13.13
C LEU A 60 -3.35 -2.84 12.67
N GLU A 61 -4.15 -3.37 13.59
CA GLU A 61 -5.53 -3.80 13.36
C GLU A 61 -6.44 -2.63 12.95
N ASP A 62 -6.19 -1.42 13.44
CA ASP A 62 -6.95 -0.22 13.03
C ASP A 62 -6.61 0.20 11.59
N ALA A 63 -5.41 -0.10 11.11
CA ALA A 63 -5.06 0.11 9.70
C ALA A 63 -5.86 -0.82 8.81
N ALA A 64 -5.89 -2.12 9.12
CA ALA A 64 -6.69 -3.11 8.40
C ALA A 64 -8.19 -2.73 8.39
N ALA A 65 -8.73 -2.35 9.55
CA ALA A 65 -10.11 -1.88 9.66
C ALA A 65 -10.39 -0.65 8.78
N SER A 66 -9.42 0.26 8.61
CA SER A 66 -9.56 1.43 7.74
C SER A 66 -9.68 1.03 6.27
N TYR A 67 -8.87 0.08 5.80
CA TYR A 67 -8.99 -0.42 4.43
C TYR A 67 -10.30 -1.18 4.19
N GLU A 68 -10.77 -1.94 5.18
CA GLU A 68 -12.10 -2.55 5.12
C GLU A 68 -13.22 -1.52 5.01
N GLN A 69 -13.12 -0.38 5.70
CA GLN A 69 -14.09 0.71 5.53
C GLN A 69 -14.00 1.33 4.13
N ALA A 70 -12.80 1.50 3.58
CA ALA A 70 -12.64 1.96 2.21
C ALA A 70 -13.34 1.01 1.21
N LEU A 71 -13.20 -0.30 1.40
CA LEU A 71 -13.84 -1.32 0.56
C LEU A 71 -15.35 -1.45 0.80
N LYS A 72 -15.86 -1.12 2.00
CA LYS A 72 -17.31 -1.02 2.25
C LYS A 72 -17.94 0.15 1.50
N VAL A 73 -17.18 1.24 1.35
CA VAL A 73 -17.61 2.41 0.56
C VAL A 73 -17.51 2.12 -0.94
N ASP A 74 -16.38 1.58 -1.38
CA ASP A 74 -16.14 1.18 -2.77
C ASP A 74 -15.31 -0.11 -2.83
N ALA A 75 -15.98 -1.22 -3.11
CA ALA A 75 -15.37 -2.54 -3.19
C ALA A 75 -14.35 -2.68 -4.33
N ASN A 76 -14.40 -1.79 -5.32
CA ASN A 76 -13.52 -1.76 -6.48
C ASN A 76 -12.46 -0.66 -6.38
N PHE A 77 -12.25 -0.10 -5.18
CA PHE A 77 -11.22 0.91 -4.98
C PHE A 77 -9.83 0.29 -5.04
N ALA A 78 -9.16 0.41 -6.19
CA ALA A 78 -7.88 -0.24 -6.48
C ALA A 78 -6.80 0.08 -5.43
N GLU A 79 -6.76 1.32 -4.94
CA GLU A 79 -5.78 1.78 -3.95
C GLU A 79 -5.97 1.11 -2.57
N ALA A 80 -7.21 0.77 -2.18
CA ALA A 80 -7.43 -0.01 -0.96
C ALA A 80 -6.82 -1.40 -1.06
N HIS A 81 -7.00 -2.08 -2.20
CA HIS A 81 -6.41 -3.40 -2.44
C HIS A 81 -4.88 -3.32 -2.48
N GLU A 82 -4.30 -2.26 -3.06
CA GLU A 82 -2.85 -2.02 -3.01
C GLU A 82 -2.35 -1.86 -1.57
N SER A 83 -3.00 -1.01 -0.77
CA SER A 83 -2.62 -0.80 0.63
C SER A 83 -2.78 -2.05 1.50
N ILE A 84 -3.82 -2.87 1.26
CA ILE A 84 -3.99 -4.18 1.90
C ILE A 84 -2.84 -5.11 1.50
N GLY A 85 -2.45 -5.12 0.22
CA GLY A 85 -1.30 -5.88 -0.25
C GLY A 85 -0.02 -5.55 0.53
N TYR A 86 0.28 -4.26 0.70
CA TYR A 86 1.42 -3.82 1.49
C TYR A 86 1.30 -4.13 2.98
N TYR A 87 0.11 -3.98 3.56
CA TYR A 87 -0.15 -4.36 4.94
C TYR A 87 0.12 -5.86 5.15
N CYS A 88 -0.38 -6.71 4.25
CA CYS A 88 -0.23 -8.14 4.34
C CYS A 88 1.22 -8.60 4.12
N ASP A 89 1.94 -7.97 3.18
CA ASP A 89 3.35 -8.22 2.90
C ASP A 89 4.24 -7.85 4.10
N VAL A 90 4.14 -6.61 4.56
CA VAL A 90 5.12 -6.02 5.49
C VAL A 90 4.75 -6.22 6.96
N ILE A 91 3.46 -6.19 7.29
CA ILE A 91 2.98 -6.13 8.68
C ILE A 91 2.51 -7.49 9.16
N SER A 92 1.53 -8.10 8.49
CA SER A 92 0.99 -9.41 8.91
C SER A 92 1.84 -10.58 8.42
N HIS A 93 2.68 -10.34 7.41
CA HIS A 93 3.46 -11.35 6.71
C HIS A 93 2.61 -12.52 6.18
N ASP A 94 1.39 -12.20 5.71
CA ASP A 94 0.50 -13.13 5.03
C ASP A 94 0.66 -12.94 3.52
N LEU A 95 1.65 -13.62 2.96
CA LEU A 95 2.06 -13.45 1.57
C LEU A 95 0.97 -13.88 0.58
N GLN A 96 0.13 -14.86 0.95
CA GLN A 96 -0.99 -15.32 0.14
C GLN A 96 -2.08 -14.25 0.03
N LEU A 97 -2.43 -13.61 1.16
CA LEU A 97 -3.35 -12.47 1.13
C LEU A 97 -2.75 -11.27 0.41
N ALA A 98 -1.44 -11.01 0.58
CA ALA A 98 -0.75 -9.94 -0.14
C ALA A 98 -0.81 -10.15 -1.66
N GLU A 99 -0.56 -11.37 -2.14
CA GLU A 99 -0.64 -11.72 -3.56
C GLU A 99 -2.04 -11.46 -4.11
N ALA A 100 -3.08 -11.96 -3.41
CA ALA A 100 -4.46 -11.80 -3.82
C ALA A 100 -4.87 -10.31 -3.88
N ALA A 101 -4.46 -9.52 -2.89
CA ALA A 101 -4.75 -8.10 -2.82
C ALA A 101 -4.06 -7.32 -3.95
N PHE A 102 -2.76 -7.53 -4.20
CA PHE A 102 -2.07 -6.87 -5.31
C PHE A 102 -2.63 -7.27 -6.68
N ARG A 103 -2.97 -8.55 -6.88
CA ARG A 103 -3.64 -8.99 -8.12
C ARG A 103 -4.97 -8.27 -8.31
N ARG A 104 -5.76 -8.15 -7.25
CA ARG A 104 -7.04 -7.44 -7.31
C ARG A 104 -6.85 -5.96 -7.60
N ALA A 105 -5.85 -5.31 -7.00
CA ALA A 105 -5.49 -3.93 -7.29
C ALA A 105 -5.14 -3.74 -8.78
N ILE A 106 -4.32 -4.64 -9.34
CA ILE A 106 -3.90 -4.61 -10.76
C ILE A 106 -5.11 -4.79 -11.69
N GLU A 107 -6.01 -5.74 -11.41
CA GLU A 107 -7.25 -5.93 -12.19
C GLU A 107 -8.13 -4.67 -12.22
N LEU A 108 -8.11 -3.90 -11.12
CA LEU A 108 -8.86 -2.66 -10.97
C LEU A 108 -8.12 -1.43 -11.52
N GLY A 109 -6.94 -1.60 -12.12
CA GLY A 109 -6.19 -0.52 -12.76
C GLY A 109 -5.21 0.22 -11.84
N ALA A 110 -4.72 -0.42 -10.79
CA ALA A 110 -3.68 0.15 -9.94
C ALA A 110 -2.36 0.42 -10.70
N GLY A 111 -1.54 1.28 -10.11
CA GLY A 111 -0.32 1.79 -10.72
C GLY A 111 0.88 0.85 -10.60
N VAL A 112 2.05 1.40 -10.92
CA VAL A 112 3.35 0.71 -10.88
C VAL A 112 3.66 0.05 -9.53
N ASP A 113 3.19 0.64 -8.43
CA ASP A 113 3.49 0.18 -7.06
C ASP A 113 2.88 -1.21 -6.78
N SER A 114 1.64 -1.48 -7.22
CA SER A 114 1.03 -2.81 -7.16
C SER A 114 1.81 -3.88 -7.93
N TYR A 115 2.36 -3.56 -9.10
CA TYR A 115 3.18 -4.53 -9.87
C TYR A 115 4.49 -4.86 -9.17
N VAL A 116 5.14 -3.85 -8.58
CA VAL A 116 6.35 -4.03 -7.77
C VAL A 116 6.04 -4.85 -6.51
N GLY A 117 4.94 -4.53 -5.82
CA GLY A 117 4.47 -5.27 -4.65
C GLY A 117 4.22 -6.75 -4.97
N LEU A 118 3.47 -7.03 -6.03
CA LEU A 118 3.21 -8.40 -6.46
C LEU A 118 4.49 -9.16 -6.83
N ALA A 119 5.43 -8.54 -7.54
CA ALA A 119 6.68 -9.19 -7.91
C ALA A 119 7.53 -9.57 -6.68
N ARG A 120 7.55 -8.71 -5.64
CA ARG A 120 8.21 -8.99 -4.37
C ARG A 120 7.59 -10.18 -3.65
N VAL A 121 6.26 -10.16 -3.50
CA VAL A 121 5.52 -11.25 -2.86
C VAL A 121 5.71 -12.58 -3.60
N LEU A 122 5.68 -12.56 -4.94
CA LEU A 122 5.92 -13.76 -5.74
C LEU A 122 7.34 -14.29 -5.58
N ALA A 123 8.35 -13.41 -5.49
CA ALA A 123 9.73 -13.82 -5.25
C ALA A 123 9.89 -14.47 -3.88
N GLU A 124 9.23 -13.93 -2.84
CA GLU A 124 9.29 -14.47 -1.49
C GLU A 124 8.58 -15.82 -1.33
N LEU A 125 7.45 -15.99 -1.99
CA LEU A 125 6.73 -17.26 -2.10
C LEU A 125 7.50 -18.33 -2.90
N GLY A 126 8.64 -17.96 -3.50
CA GLY A 126 9.49 -18.88 -4.26
C GLY A 126 8.91 -19.25 -5.63
N HIS A 127 8.10 -18.36 -6.23
CA HIS A 127 7.64 -18.57 -7.61
C HIS A 127 8.82 -18.49 -8.59
N ASP A 128 8.63 -19.14 -9.73
CA ASP A 128 9.62 -19.19 -10.81
C ASP A 128 10.07 -17.79 -11.26
N THR A 129 11.37 -17.52 -11.17
CA THR A 129 11.99 -16.24 -11.53
C THR A 129 11.59 -15.81 -12.95
N GLN A 130 11.60 -16.74 -13.91
CA GLN A 130 11.27 -16.43 -15.30
C GLN A 130 9.80 -16.01 -15.46
N ALA A 131 8.89 -16.62 -14.71
CA ALA A 131 7.49 -16.22 -14.66
C ALA A 131 7.31 -14.81 -14.10
N ILE A 132 8.05 -14.44 -13.05
CA ILE A 132 7.99 -13.09 -12.47
C ILE A 132 8.54 -12.05 -13.46
N LEU A 133 9.67 -12.33 -14.10
CA LEU A 133 10.24 -11.44 -15.12
C LEU A 133 9.28 -11.24 -16.30
N LYS A 134 8.64 -12.32 -16.78
CA LYS A 134 7.63 -12.24 -17.85
C LYS A 134 6.41 -11.40 -17.43
N PHE A 135 5.97 -11.53 -16.19
CA PHE A 135 4.91 -10.69 -15.64
C PHE A 135 5.29 -9.20 -15.64
N LEU A 136 6.50 -8.88 -15.19
CA LEU A 136 7.03 -7.51 -15.19
C LEU A 136 7.19 -6.94 -16.60
N ASP A 137 7.71 -7.74 -17.55
CA ASP A 137 7.88 -7.34 -18.94
C ASP A 137 6.52 -7.07 -19.64
N GLY A 138 5.47 -7.76 -19.20
CA GLY A 138 4.11 -7.61 -19.71
C GLY A 138 3.32 -6.44 -19.11
N CYS A 139 3.83 -5.75 -18.08
CA CYS A 139 3.08 -4.68 -17.43
C CYS A 139 3.10 -3.37 -18.24
N PRO A 140 2.09 -2.50 -18.09
CA PRO A 140 2.06 -1.18 -18.75
C PRO A 140 3.23 -0.26 -18.37
N PHE A 141 3.88 -0.54 -17.24
CA PHE A 141 4.94 0.27 -16.64
C PHE A 141 6.34 -0.35 -16.79
N ARG A 142 6.54 -1.29 -17.73
CA ARG A 142 7.79 -2.07 -17.88
C ARG A 142 9.06 -1.23 -17.97
N ASP A 143 8.95 -0.02 -18.54
CA ASP A 143 10.08 0.90 -18.75
C ASP A 143 10.29 1.85 -17.55
N SER A 144 9.47 1.75 -16.50
CA SER A 144 9.58 2.59 -15.31
C SER A 144 10.78 2.17 -14.44
N ALA A 145 11.42 3.14 -13.80
CA ALA A 145 12.60 2.90 -12.96
C ALA A 145 12.34 1.86 -11.86
N LYS A 146 11.18 1.91 -11.20
CA LYS A 146 10.80 0.95 -10.15
C LYS A 146 10.68 -0.48 -10.68
N ILE A 147 10.14 -0.68 -11.88
CA ILE A 147 10.01 -2.00 -12.50
C ILE A 147 11.38 -2.51 -12.93
N LEU A 148 12.21 -1.68 -13.57
CA LEU A 148 13.55 -2.06 -13.97
C LEU A 148 14.44 -2.45 -12.77
N GLU A 149 14.29 -1.74 -11.65
CA GLU A 149 14.98 -2.04 -10.39
C GLU A 149 14.59 -3.42 -9.85
N ILE A 150 13.31 -3.65 -9.56
CA ILE A 150 12.86 -4.95 -9.01
C ILE A 150 13.13 -6.11 -9.99
N ARG A 151 12.97 -5.87 -11.29
CA ARG A 151 13.31 -6.85 -12.33
C ARG A 151 14.78 -7.26 -12.25
N SER A 152 15.68 -6.28 -12.16
CA SER A 152 17.12 -6.55 -12.03
C SER A 152 17.46 -7.24 -10.71
N GLU A 153 16.78 -6.91 -9.62
CA GLU A 153 17.02 -7.54 -8.32
C GLU A 153 16.60 -9.02 -8.32
N ILE A 154 15.46 -9.33 -8.93
CA ILE A 154 14.94 -10.69 -9.08
C ILE A 154 15.81 -11.51 -10.04
N GLU A 155 16.18 -10.94 -11.19
CA GLU A 155 17.03 -11.60 -12.19
C GLU A 155 18.42 -11.96 -11.64
N LYS A 156 18.97 -11.13 -10.75
CA LYS A 156 20.28 -11.37 -10.12
C LYS A 156 20.20 -12.13 -8.80
N GLU A 157 19.00 -12.54 -8.38
CA GLU A 157 18.74 -13.16 -7.07
C GLU A 157 19.26 -12.32 -5.89
N THR A 158 19.31 -10.99 -6.05
CA THR A 158 19.75 -10.06 -5.02
C THR A 158 18.59 -9.50 -4.20
N TRP A 159 17.35 -9.69 -4.67
CA TRP A 159 16.18 -9.29 -3.92
C TRP A 159 16.11 -10.03 -2.58
N LYS A 160 15.82 -9.29 -1.51
CA LYS A 160 15.57 -9.84 -0.18
C LYS A 160 14.35 -9.14 0.42
N PRO A 161 13.49 -9.87 1.15
CA PRO A 161 12.42 -9.23 1.88
C PRO A 161 13.01 -8.23 2.87
N LYS A 162 12.42 -7.04 2.92
CA LYS A 162 12.77 -6.11 3.99
C LYS A 162 12.29 -6.75 5.28
N ALA A 163 13.20 -6.99 6.22
CA ALA A 163 12.81 -7.46 7.55
C ALA A 163 11.67 -6.59 8.07
N GLY A 164 10.48 -7.18 8.26
CA GLY A 164 9.38 -6.51 8.93
C GLY A 164 9.83 -6.03 10.32
N PRO A 165 9.14 -5.06 10.94
CA PRO A 165 9.49 -4.61 12.27
C PRO A 165 9.60 -5.85 13.18
N THR A 166 10.80 -6.10 13.71
CA THR A 166 11.00 -7.16 14.70
C THR A 166 10.08 -6.83 15.86
N LYS A 167 9.00 -7.61 16.03
CA LYS A 167 8.14 -7.56 17.22
C LYS A 167 9.06 -7.70 18.44
N LYS A 168 9.28 -6.61 19.16
CA LYS A 168 9.81 -6.63 20.51
C LYS A 168 8.65 -6.70 21.49
#